data_AF-B6FXG5-F1
#
_entry.id   AF-B6FXG5-F1
#
_cell.length_a   1.000
_cell.length_b   1.000
_cell.length_c   1.000
_cell.angle_alpha   90.00
_cell.angle_beta   90.00
_cell.angle_gamma   90.00
#
_symmetry.space_group_name_H-M   'P 1'
#
loop_
_entity.id
_entity.type
_entity.pdbx_description
1 polymer ?
#
loop_
_entity_poly.entity_id
_entity_poly.type
_entity_poly.pdbx_seq_one_letter_code
_entity_poly.pdbx_strand_id
1 'polypeptide(L)'
;MRVNILKGTYLEFKKMKKKKVLIIALLFTLVTIVWTMAVSNNFYSRGETSPSDMWLYGLTSIAQINALLSPIFLSITASKVSEIEHRGATLKILLTRQSRANLYASKFVYCEIVATLCTLVQFLGFIAVTYFSDFFEAVPVSLMIQSILAVIVVNTMLIAIFLLVCISIKNQVYGVGSGLLLGLLGIISMLFPRNIAMFIPSYYYMDLIPARMIMGAKRIIGFEVLPFDLTTTGIVIVFSLLLIVIGLMLFNRKEV
;
A
#
# COMPACT_ATOMS: atom_id res chain seq x y z
N MET A 1 -30.54 17.51 -1.18
CA MET A 1 -29.29 17.78 -1.92
C MET A 1 -28.45 16.50 -1.92
N ARG A 2 -28.28 15.81 -3.04
CA ARG A 2 -27.46 14.57 -3.11
C ARG A 2 -26.00 14.92 -2.81
N VAL A 3 -25.36 14.18 -1.92
CA VAL A 3 -23.94 14.41 -1.58
C VAL A 3 -23.05 13.90 -2.72
N ASN A 4 -22.26 14.81 -3.31
CA ASN A 4 -21.25 14.51 -4.34
C ASN A 4 -20.03 13.83 -3.70
N ILE A 5 -19.21 13.13 -4.49
CA ILE A 5 -18.06 12.34 -4.02
C ILE A 5 -17.08 13.15 -3.16
N LEU A 6 -16.81 14.42 -3.50
CA LEU A 6 -15.92 15.30 -2.74
C LEU A 6 -16.45 15.57 -1.32
N LYS A 7 -17.74 15.91 -1.21
CA LYS A 7 -18.40 16.13 0.09
C LYS A 7 -18.48 14.82 0.90
N GLY A 8 -18.72 13.69 0.23
CA GLY A 8 -18.70 12.37 0.85
C GLY A 8 -17.33 12.00 1.42
N THR A 9 -16.26 12.27 0.67
CA THR A 9 -14.87 12.02 1.11
C THR A 9 -14.52 12.86 2.34
N TYR A 10 -14.90 14.14 2.35
CA TYR A 10 -14.72 15.01 3.51
C TYR A 10 -15.48 14.51 4.76
N LEU A 11 -16.68 13.95 4.58
CA LEU A 11 -17.42 13.32 5.67
C LEU A 11 -16.70 12.09 6.22
N GLU A 12 -16.11 11.26 5.35
CA GLU A 12 -15.26 10.13 5.78
C GLU A 12 -14.07 10.62 6.60
N PHE A 13 -13.35 11.66 6.17
CA PHE A 13 -12.28 12.26 6.98
C PHE A 13 -12.74 12.69 8.38
N LYS A 14 -13.92 13.33 8.48
CA LYS A 14 -14.50 13.72 9.78
C LYS A 14 -14.85 12.52 10.65
N LYS A 15 -15.42 11.46 10.08
CA LYS A 15 -15.74 10.22 10.80
C LYS A 15 -14.48 9.56 11.36
N MET A 16 -13.42 9.54 10.57
CA MET A 16 -12.20 8.80 10.89
C MET A 16 -11.26 9.55 11.84
N LYS A 17 -11.39 10.88 11.97
CA LYS A 17 -10.61 11.69 12.94
C LYS A 17 -10.69 11.15 14.38
N LYS A 18 -11.85 10.64 14.81
CA LYS A 18 -12.05 10.07 16.16
C LYS A 18 -11.63 8.59 16.27
N LYS A 19 -11.40 7.90 15.16
CA LYS A 19 -11.10 6.45 15.12
C LYS A 19 -9.61 6.13 15.07
N LYS A 20 -8.73 7.10 15.32
CA LYS A 20 -7.27 6.94 15.39
C LYS A 20 -6.62 6.39 14.09
N VAL A 21 -7.32 6.39 12.96
CA VAL A 21 -6.74 5.90 11.69
C VAL A 21 -5.55 6.74 11.23
N LEU A 22 -5.58 8.06 11.48
CA LEU A 22 -4.42 8.91 11.23
C LEU A 22 -3.22 8.54 12.12
N ILE A 23 -3.46 8.10 13.37
CA ILE A 23 -2.38 7.62 14.25
C ILE A 23 -1.80 6.32 13.70
N ILE A 24 -2.66 5.39 13.24
CA ILE A 24 -2.21 4.13 12.62
C ILE A 24 -1.40 4.42 11.35
N ALA A 25 -1.86 5.34 10.51
CA ALA A 25 -1.16 5.80 9.31
C ALA A 25 0.21 6.41 9.63
N LEU A 26 0.28 7.28 10.65
CA LEU A 26 1.54 7.85 11.13
C LEU A 26 2.49 6.78 11.66
N LEU A 27 2.01 5.86 12.52
CA LEU A 27 2.82 4.78 13.07
C LEU A 27 3.34 3.84 11.99
N PHE A 28 2.49 3.45 11.04
CA PHE A 28 2.89 2.67 9.87
C PHE A 28 4.03 3.37 9.11
N THR A 29 3.85 4.64 8.78
CA THR A 29 4.85 5.41 8.04
C THR A 29 6.16 5.52 8.80
N LEU A 30 6.11 5.85 10.10
CA LEU A 30 7.30 5.92 10.96
C LEU A 30 8.04 4.59 11.03
N VAL A 31 7.33 3.48 11.23
CA VAL A 31 7.94 2.14 11.27
C VAL A 31 8.64 1.82 9.96
N THR A 32 8.02 2.13 8.80
CA THR A 32 8.66 1.85 7.50
C THR A 32 9.92 2.69 7.25
N ILE A 33 9.94 3.96 7.68
CA ILE A 33 11.11 4.84 7.58
C ILE A 33 12.23 4.33 8.49
N VAL A 34 11.91 4.07 9.77
CA VAL A 34 12.87 3.57 10.76
C VAL A 34 13.44 2.22 10.34
N TRP A 35 12.60 1.32 9.82
CA TRP A 35 13.04 0.03 9.28
C TRP A 35 14.04 0.21 8.16
N THR A 36 13.71 1.02 7.15
CA THR A 36 14.58 1.25 5.99
C THR A 36 15.91 1.86 6.42
N MET A 37 15.89 2.82 7.35
CA MET A 37 17.10 3.43 7.90
C MET A 37 17.94 2.41 8.69
N ALA A 38 17.33 1.65 9.59
CA ALA A 38 18.02 0.68 10.42
C ALA A 38 18.66 -0.44 9.57
N VAL A 39 17.92 -0.95 8.59
CA VAL A 39 18.40 -2.00 7.68
C VAL A 39 19.54 -1.47 6.80
N SER A 40 19.40 -0.27 6.24
CA SER A 40 20.48 0.36 5.45
C SER A 40 21.75 0.60 6.27
N ASN A 41 21.62 1.11 7.50
CA ASN A 41 22.77 1.36 8.39
C ASN A 41 23.47 0.06 8.82
N ASN A 42 22.69 -0.98 9.16
CA ASN A 42 23.25 -2.30 9.46
C ASN A 42 23.97 -2.91 8.26
N PHE A 43 23.47 -2.69 7.04
CA PHE A 43 24.10 -3.18 5.83
C PHE A 43 25.39 -2.41 5.51
N TYR A 44 25.38 -1.08 5.67
CA TYR A 44 26.57 -0.23 5.49
C TYR A 44 27.69 -0.60 6.45
N SER A 45 27.38 -0.71 7.75
CA SER A 45 28.37 -1.01 8.80
C SER A 45 29.09 -2.34 8.64
N ARG A 46 28.56 -3.26 7.84
CA ARG A 46 29.19 -4.55 7.52
C ARG A 46 30.16 -4.47 6.33
N GLY A 47 30.25 -3.32 5.66
CA GLY A 47 31.11 -3.12 4.48
C GLY A 47 30.68 -3.97 3.28
N GLU A 48 29.40 -4.37 3.22
CA GLU A 48 28.91 -5.33 2.22
C GLU A 48 28.65 -4.67 0.85
N THR A 49 28.66 -3.33 0.74
CA THR A 49 28.33 -2.61 -0.51
C THR A 49 28.96 -1.22 -0.55
N SER A 50 29.26 -0.75 -1.76
CA SER A 50 29.73 0.61 -2.04
C SER A 50 28.65 1.65 -1.70
N PRO A 51 29.00 2.84 -1.17
CA PRO A 51 28.07 3.95 -0.97
C PRO A 51 27.20 4.29 -2.20
N SER A 52 27.75 4.07 -3.41
CA SER A 52 27.09 4.31 -4.69
C SER A 52 25.85 3.46 -4.94
N ASP A 53 25.74 2.29 -4.32
CA ASP A 53 24.63 1.33 -4.55
C ASP A 53 23.68 1.24 -3.36
N MET A 54 23.94 1.98 -2.28
CA MET A 54 23.15 1.89 -1.05
C MET A 54 21.69 2.32 -1.26
N TRP A 55 21.44 3.27 -2.15
CA TRP A 55 20.07 3.68 -2.47
C TRP A 55 19.26 2.56 -3.15
N LEU A 56 19.90 1.67 -3.93
CA LEU A 56 19.24 0.48 -4.48
C LEU A 56 18.84 -0.49 -3.37
N TYR A 57 19.72 -0.69 -2.39
CA TYR A 57 19.40 -1.47 -1.20
C TYR A 57 18.24 -0.84 -0.41
N GLY A 58 18.24 0.48 -0.24
CA GLY A 58 17.13 1.20 0.38
C GLY A 58 15.80 0.99 -0.34
N LEU A 59 15.77 1.11 -1.67
CA LEU A 59 14.57 0.86 -2.47
C LEU A 59 14.07 -0.59 -2.38
N THR A 60 14.99 -1.58 -2.44
CA THR A 60 14.61 -2.99 -2.25
C THR A 60 14.10 -3.27 -0.83
N SER A 61 14.64 -2.59 0.18
CA SER A 61 14.16 -2.67 1.57
C SER A 61 12.77 -2.05 1.73
N ILE A 62 12.50 -0.92 1.06
CA ILE A 62 11.18 -0.30 0.98
C ILE A 62 10.18 -1.28 0.34
N ALA A 63 10.56 -1.95 -0.75
CA ALA A 63 9.72 -2.94 -1.40
C ALA A 63 9.34 -4.09 -0.45
N GLN A 64 10.32 -4.62 0.29
CA GLN A 64 10.11 -5.72 1.23
C GLN A 64 9.22 -5.33 2.41
N ILE A 65 9.49 -4.17 3.04
CA ILE A 65 8.68 -3.73 4.18
C ILE A 65 7.25 -3.37 3.76
N ASN A 66 7.08 -2.81 2.56
CA ASN A 66 5.74 -2.52 2.02
C ASN A 66 4.99 -3.81 1.65
N ALA A 67 5.66 -4.83 1.12
CA ALA A 67 5.04 -6.13 0.89
C ALA A 67 4.49 -6.76 2.18
N LEU A 68 5.15 -6.53 3.32
CA LEU A 68 4.75 -7.05 4.61
C LEU A 68 3.68 -6.17 5.30
N LEU A 69 3.96 -4.87 5.48
CA LEU A 69 3.19 -3.99 6.35
C LEU A 69 2.06 -3.25 5.63
N SER A 70 2.20 -2.92 4.34
CA SER A 70 1.16 -2.17 3.62
C SER A 70 -0.16 -2.94 3.55
N PRO A 71 -0.20 -4.27 3.25
CA PRO A 71 -1.44 -5.03 3.30
C PRO A 71 -2.15 -4.97 4.66
N ILE A 72 -1.39 -5.01 5.76
CA ILE A 72 -1.92 -4.90 7.12
C ILE A 72 -2.55 -3.52 7.32
N PHE A 73 -1.80 -2.46 7.02
CA PHE A 73 -2.26 -1.08 7.16
C PHE A 73 -3.52 -0.79 6.31
N LEU A 74 -3.51 -1.18 5.04
CA LEU A 74 -4.62 -0.96 4.12
C LEU A 74 -5.86 -1.74 4.53
N SER A 75 -5.70 -2.99 4.99
CA SER A 75 -6.82 -3.80 5.49
C SER A 75 -7.47 -3.21 6.74
N ILE A 76 -6.68 -2.65 7.67
CA ILE A 76 -7.19 -1.98 8.87
C ILE A 76 -7.96 -0.72 8.47
N THR A 77 -7.40 0.08 7.56
CA THR A 77 -8.03 1.31 7.06
C THR A 77 -9.37 0.99 6.39
N ALA A 78 -9.39 0.04 5.45
CA ALA A 78 -10.61 -0.41 4.78
C ALA A 78 -11.65 -0.96 5.77
N SER A 79 -11.22 -1.75 6.75
CA SER A 79 -12.08 -2.31 7.79
C SER A 79 -12.71 -1.22 8.66
N LYS A 80 -11.95 -0.21 9.08
CA LYS A 80 -12.45 0.87 9.94
C LYS A 80 -13.43 1.78 9.21
N VAL A 81 -13.17 2.08 7.94
CA VAL A 81 -14.07 2.85 7.08
C VAL A 81 -15.38 2.10 6.85
N SER A 82 -15.32 0.77 6.72
CA SER A 82 -16.51 -0.09 6.54
C SER A 82 -17.24 -0.43 7.84
N GLU A 83 -16.61 -0.25 9.01
CA GLU A 83 -17.19 -0.56 10.33
C GLU A 83 -18.43 0.28 10.65
N ILE A 84 -18.37 1.56 10.29
CA ILE A 84 -19.34 2.57 10.72
C ILE A 84 -20.75 2.23 10.24
N GLU A 85 -20.85 1.64 9.06
CA GLU A 85 -22.12 1.22 8.46
C GLU A 85 -22.66 -0.07 9.06
N HIS A 86 -21.78 -1.02 9.38
CA HIS A 86 -22.18 -2.31 9.93
C HIS A 86 -22.56 -2.24 11.41
N ARG A 87 -21.82 -1.49 12.24
CA ARG A 87 -22.12 -1.35 13.68
C ARG A 87 -23.18 -0.32 14.00
N GLY A 88 -23.27 0.76 13.22
CA GLY A 88 -24.17 1.88 13.53
C GLY A 88 -25.59 1.71 13.00
N ALA A 89 -25.88 0.67 12.20
CA ALA A 89 -27.11 0.57 11.39
C ALA A 89 -27.42 1.87 10.60
N THR A 90 -26.42 2.72 10.36
CA THR A 90 -26.58 4.06 9.78
C THR A 90 -26.67 4.04 8.26
N LEU A 91 -26.52 2.85 7.64
CA LEU A 91 -26.61 2.68 6.20
C LEU A 91 -27.95 3.21 5.66
N LYS A 92 -29.07 2.92 6.34
CA LYS A 92 -30.41 3.43 5.95
C LYS A 92 -30.43 4.97 5.94
N ILE A 93 -29.87 5.60 6.96
CA ILE A 93 -29.81 7.07 7.09
C ILE A 93 -28.88 7.67 6.03
N LEU A 94 -27.72 7.07 5.78
CA LEU A 94 -26.76 7.56 4.77
C LEU A 94 -27.33 7.46 3.35
N LEU A 95 -28.08 6.41 3.04
CA LEU A 95 -28.73 6.23 1.74
C LEU A 95 -29.84 7.25 1.47
N THR A 96 -30.42 7.89 2.48
CA THR A 96 -31.33 9.03 2.26
C THR A 96 -30.62 10.28 1.76
N ARG A 97 -29.29 10.39 1.96
CA ARG A 97 -28.49 11.59 1.64
C ARG A 97 -27.46 11.38 0.53
N GLN A 98 -27.01 10.15 0.30
CA GLN A 98 -25.96 9.81 -0.65
C GLN A 98 -26.31 8.53 -1.42
N SER A 99 -25.97 8.49 -2.72
CA SER A 99 -26.14 7.26 -3.51
C SER A 99 -25.15 6.18 -3.07
N ARG A 100 -25.52 4.91 -3.25
CA ARG A 100 -24.66 3.74 -2.97
C ARG A 100 -23.30 3.85 -3.66
N ALA A 101 -23.31 4.19 -4.96
CA ALA A 101 -22.10 4.41 -5.75
C ALA A 101 -21.21 5.52 -5.17
N ASN A 102 -21.78 6.68 -4.80
CA ASN A 102 -20.99 7.76 -4.22
C ASN A 102 -20.44 7.39 -2.84
N LEU A 103 -21.16 6.59 -2.06
CA LEU A 103 -20.69 6.15 -0.74
C LEU A 103 -19.47 5.23 -0.89
N TYR A 104 -19.54 4.22 -1.76
CA TYR A 104 -18.40 3.37 -2.06
C TYR A 104 -17.21 4.17 -2.62
N ALA A 105 -17.46 5.04 -3.61
CA ALA A 105 -16.42 5.88 -4.20
C ALA A 105 -15.74 6.78 -3.16
N SER A 106 -16.50 7.41 -2.25
CA SER A 106 -15.93 8.22 -1.17
C SER A 106 -15.06 7.40 -0.20
N LYS A 107 -15.42 6.15 0.09
CA LYS A 107 -14.59 5.25 0.91
C LYS A 107 -13.27 4.92 0.22
N PHE A 108 -13.36 4.53 -1.05
CA PHE A 108 -12.20 4.22 -1.87
C PHE A 108 -11.24 5.41 -1.94
N VAL A 109 -11.75 6.58 -2.31
CA VAL A 109 -10.95 7.82 -2.40
C VAL A 109 -10.35 8.19 -1.04
N TYR A 110 -11.08 8.02 0.06
CA TYR A 110 -10.51 8.25 1.40
C TYR A 110 -9.32 7.32 1.68
N CYS A 111 -9.47 6.02 1.45
CA CYS A 111 -8.38 5.04 1.64
C CYS A 111 -7.18 5.38 0.75
N GLU A 112 -7.43 5.74 -0.52
CA GLU A 112 -6.39 6.07 -1.49
C GLU A 112 -5.61 7.32 -1.10
N ILE A 113 -6.29 8.39 -0.68
CA ILE A 113 -5.63 9.62 -0.22
C ILE A 113 -4.74 9.33 0.99
N VAL A 114 -5.25 8.58 1.97
CA VAL A 114 -4.48 8.24 3.17
C VAL A 114 -3.25 7.39 2.82
N ALA A 115 -3.40 6.38 1.96
CA ALA A 115 -2.29 5.53 1.52
C ALA A 115 -1.25 6.31 0.68
N THR A 116 -1.71 7.19 -0.20
CA THR A 116 -0.83 8.03 -1.02
C THR A 116 -0.04 8.99 -0.15
N LEU A 117 -0.68 9.66 0.83
CA LEU A 117 0.02 10.55 1.76
C LEU A 117 1.07 9.79 2.58
N CYS A 118 0.74 8.60 3.09
CA CYS A 118 1.73 7.75 3.78
C CYS A 118 2.91 7.40 2.87
N THR A 119 2.64 7.04 1.62
CA THR A 119 3.68 6.72 0.62
C THR A 119 4.57 7.93 0.38
N LEU A 120 4.00 9.12 0.15
CA LEU A 120 4.76 10.35 -0.06
C LEU A 120 5.63 10.68 1.16
N VAL A 121 5.08 10.57 2.37
CA VAL A 121 5.85 10.82 3.60
C VAL A 121 6.94 9.77 3.81
N GLN A 122 6.68 8.50 3.49
CA GLN A 122 7.69 7.42 3.53
C GLN A 122 8.88 7.74 2.60
N PHE A 123 8.60 8.10 1.34
CA PHE A 123 9.65 8.42 0.37
C PHE A 123 10.35 9.75 0.70
N LEU A 124 9.64 10.77 1.19
CA LEU A 124 10.28 12.00 1.69
C LEU A 124 11.19 11.71 2.89
N GLY A 125 10.76 10.84 3.80
CA GLY A 125 11.57 10.37 4.92
C GLY A 125 12.81 9.62 4.44
N PHE A 126 12.67 8.77 3.43
CA PHE A 126 13.81 8.10 2.80
C PHE A 126 14.79 9.10 2.16
N ILE A 127 14.30 10.08 1.39
CA ILE A 127 15.15 11.16 0.83
C ILE A 127 15.89 11.89 1.93
N ALA A 128 15.18 12.30 2.99
CA ALA A 128 15.80 12.99 4.11
C ALA A 128 16.92 12.14 4.74
N VAL A 129 16.67 10.86 4.98
CA VAL A 129 17.69 9.93 5.49
C VAL A 129 18.88 9.85 4.54
N THR A 130 18.66 9.75 3.23
CA THR A 130 19.77 9.73 2.25
C THR A 130 20.59 11.00 2.25
N TYR A 131 19.96 12.17 2.45
CA TYR A 131 20.65 13.46 2.46
C TYR A 131 21.45 13.70 3.75
N PHE A 132 20.94 13.24 4.90
CA PHE A 132 21.60 13.43 6.20
C PHE A 132 22.59 12.31 6.57
N SER A 133 22.75 11.29 5.73
CA SER A 133 23.63 10.16 5.99
C SER A 133 24.81 10.16 5.02
N ASP A 134 26.03 10.05 5.55
CA ASP A 134 27.27 10.08 4.75
C ASP A 134 27.46 8.86 3.82
N PHE A 135 26.54 7.90 3.84
CA PHE A 135 26.65 6.63 3.12
C PHE A 135 25.72 6.49 1.91
N PHE A 136 24.87 7.47 1.62
CA PHE A 136 24.07 7.48 0.39
C PHE A 136 24.60 8.54 -0.58
N GLU A 137 24.85 8.15 -1.82
CA GLU A 137 24.91 9.11 -2.93
C GLU A 137 23.50 9.61 -3.30
N ALA A 138 23.43 10.70 -4.07
CA ALA A 138 22.17 11.30 -4.48
C ALA A 138 21.30 10.30 -5.27
N VAL A 139 20.10 10.02 -4.76
CA VAL A 139 19.17 9.07 -5.38
C VAL A 139 18.66 9.63 -6.72
N PRO A 140 18.70 8.86 -7.82
CA PRO A 140 18.14 9.30 -9.09
C PRO A 140 16.64 9.61 -8.97
N VAL A 141 16.25 10.86 -9.24
CA VAL A 141 14.86 11.34 -9.09
C VAL A 141 13.88 10.52 -9.93
N SER A 142 14.30 10.06 -11.12
CA SER A 142 13.50 9.20 -12.00
C SER A 142 13.09 7.89 -11.32
N LEU A 143 14.03 7.23 -10.64
CA LEU A 143 13.79 5.97 -9.93
C LEU A 143 12.91 6.18 -8.70
N MET A 144 13.03 7.32 -8.02
CA MET A 144 12.14 7.67 -6.92
C MET A 144 10.70 7.82 -7.38
N ILE A 145 10.47 8.56 -8.48
CA ILE A 145 9.14 8.76 -9.04
C ILE A 145 8.54 7.41 -9.47
N GLN A 146 9.31 6.58 -10.17
CA GLN A 146 8.87 5.24 -10.57
C GLN A 146 8.53 4.35 -9.36
N SER A 147 9.33 4.40 -8.30
CA SER A 147 9.10 3.62 -7.08
C SER A 147 7.85 4.10 -6.32
N ILE A 148 7.62 5.42 -6.25
CA ILE A 148 6.41 6.01 -5.66
C ILE A 148 5.18 5.54 -6.46
N LEU A 149 5.24 5.62 -7.80
CA LEU A 149 4.15 5.17 -8.66
C LEU A 149 3.88 3.68 -8.50
N ALA A 150 4.91 2.84 -8.43
CA ALA A 150 4.77 1.41 -8.17
C ALA A 150 4.01 1.16 -6.86
N VAL A 151 4.43 1.79 -5.76
CA VAL A 151 3.78 1.63 -4.45
C VAL A 151 2.33 2.11 -4.48
N ILE A 152 2.03 3.24 -5.13
CA ILE A 152 0.66 3.74 -5.29
C ILE A 152 -0.19 2.73 -6.05
N VAL A 153 0.27 2.25 -7.21
CA VAL A 153 -0.47 1.28 -8.04
C VAL A 153 -0.80 0.00 -7.25
N VAL A 154 0.15 -0.53 -6.48
CA VAL A 154 -0.09 -1.71 -5.65
C VAL A 154 -1.03 -1.39 -4.48
N ASN A 155 -0.90 -0.22 -3.84
CA ASN A 155 -1.84 0.23 -2.81
C ASN A 155 -3.27 0.30 -3.34
N THR A 156 -3.47 0.89 -4.53
CA THR A 156 -4.78 1.00 -5.20
C THR A 156 -5.41 -0.39 -5.38
N MET A 157 -4.64 -1.36 -5.87
CA MET A 157 -5.09 -2.75 -6.02
C MET A 157 -5.53 -3.34 -4.68
N LEU A 158 -4.68 -3.24 -3.66
CA LEU A 158 -4.97 -3.81 -2.34
C LEU A 158 -6.16 -3.16 -1.66
N ILE A 159 -6.34 -1.84 -1.79
CA ILE A 159 -7.51 -1.12 -1.28
C ILE A 159 -8.78 -1.66 -1.93
N ALA A 160 -8.78 -1.89 -3.26
CA ALA A 160 -9.92 -2.45 -3.96
C ALA A 160 -10.27 -3.86 -3.44
N ILE A 161 -9.26 -4.73 -3.26
CA ILE A 161 -9.42 -6.08 -2.68
C ILE A 161 -10.01 -5.99 -1.26
N PHE A 162 -9.42 -5.20 -0.37
CA PHE A 162 -9.89 -5.16 1.02
C PHE A 162 -11.27 -4.54 1.17
N LEU A 163 -11.61 -3.52 0.38
CA LEU A 163 -12.97 -2.98 0.38
C LEU A 163 -13.99 -4.01 -0.12
N LEU A 164 -13.66 -4.81 -1.13
CA LEU A 164 -14.50 -5.93 -1.57
C LEU A 164 -14.74 -6.96 -0.45
N VAL A 165 -13.67 -7.34 0.26
CA VAL A 165 -13.75 -8.26 1.40
C VAL A 165 -14.61 -7.68 2.51
N CYS A 166 -14.38 -6.43 2.91
CA CYS A 166 -15.15 -5.75 3.96
C CYS A 166 -16.62 -5.50 3.60
N ILE A 167 -16.95 -5.41 2.31
CA ILE A 167 -18.33 -5.34 1.84
C ILE A 167 -18.97 -6.72 1.89
N SER A 168 -18.25 -7.76 1.52
CA SER A 168 -18.79 -9.13 1.47
C SER A 168 -18.99 -9.71 2.87
N ILE A 169 -18.10 -9.38 3.82
CA ILE A 169 -18.07 -9.96 5.16
C ILE A 169 -18.35 -8.89 6.21
N LYS A 170 -19.44 -9.03 6.97
CA LYS A 170 -19.81 -8.08 8.05
C LYS A 170 -18.82 -8.07 9.22
N ASN A 171 -18.12 -9.19 9.45
CA ASN A 171 -17.19 -9.33 10.55
C ASN A 171 -15.81 -8.73 10.20
N GLN A 172 -15.44 -7.70 10.96
CA GLN A 172 -14.21 -6.91 10.82
C GLN A 172 -12.93 -7.72 10.96
N VAL A 173 -12.97 -8.80 11.73
CA VAL A 173 -11.80 -9.65 11.99
C VAL A 173 -11.26 -10.25 10.70
N TYR A 174 -12.14 -10.59 9.75
CA TYR A 174 -11.73 -11.12 8.44
C TYR A 174 -11.04 -10.08 7.57
N GLY A 175 -11.47 -8.81 7.65
CA GLY A 175 -10.81 -7.71 6.97
C GLY A 175 -9.35 -7.58 7.41
N VAL A 176 -9.13 -7.42 8.72
CA VAL A 176 -7.77 -7.29 9.28
C VAL A 176 -6.94 -8.57 9.11
N GLY A 177 -7.54 -9.75 9.34
CA GLY A 177 -6.87 -11.04 9.19
C GLY A 177 -6.40 -11.30 7.76
N SER A 178 -7.18 -10.89 6.75
CA SER A 178 -6.77 -11.01 5.35
C SER A 178 -5.54 -10.16 5.02
N GLY A 179 -5.41 -8.97 5.63
CA GLY A 179 -4.22 -8.13 5.46
C GLY A 179 -2.96 -8.73 6.09
N LEU A 180 -3.10 -9.37 7.26
CA LEU A 180 -1.98 -10.09 7.89
C LEU A 180 -1.51 -11.27 7.05
N LEU A 181 -2.44 -12.11 6.60
CA LEU A 181 -2.11 -13.26 5.74
C LEU A 181 -1.46 -12.80 4.44
N LEU A 182 -2.01 -11.77 3.80
CA LEU A 182 -1.47 -11.25 2.55
C LEU A 182 -0.10 -10.58 2.73
N GLY A 183 0.14 -9.89 3.84
CA GLY A 183 1.45 -9.34 4.19
C GLY A 183 2.51 -10.43 4.34
N LEU A 184 2.19 -11.49 5.08
CA LEU A 184 3.09 -12.63 5.26
C LEU A 184 3.35 -13.37 3.94
N LEU A 185 2.32 -13.62 3.14
CA LEU A 185 2.47 -14.21 1.81
C LEU A 185 3.33 -13.32 0.89
N GLY A 186 3.22 -11.99 1.06
CA GLY A 186 4.02 -11.02 0.32
C GLY A 186 5.52 -11.22 0.54
N ILE A 187 5.97 -11.36 1.78
CA ILE A 187 7.41 -11.58 2.03
C ILE A 187 7.86 -13.00 1.72
N ILE A 188 7.01 -14.00 1.97
CA ILE A 188 7.28 -15.40 1.62
C ILE A 188 7.37 -15.58 0.10
N SER A 189 6.72 -14.72 -0.69
CA SER A 189 6.76 -14.77 -2.16
C SER A 189 8.18 -14.71 -2.75
N MET A 190 9.14 -14.14 -2.02
CA MET A 190 10.56 -14.13 -2.40
C MET A 190 11.17 -15.52 -2.51
N LEU A 191 10.60 -16.52 -1.83
CA LEU A 191 11.05 -17.91 -1.86
C LEU A 191 10.48 -18.68 -3.07
N PHE A 192 9.50 -18.11 -3.76
CA PHE A 192 8.84 -18.75 -4.89
C PHE A 192 9.35 -18.20 -6.22
N PRO A 193 9.35 -19.02 -7.29
CA PRO A 193 9.58 -18.50 -8.64
C PRO A 193 8.47 -17.52 -9.04
N ARG A 194 8.78 -16.60 -9.95
CA ARG A 194 7.84 -15.56 -10.45
C ARG A 194 6.48 -16.12 -10.86
N ASN A 195 6.46 -17.30 -11.49
CA ASN A 195 5.25 -17.98 -11.97
C ASN A 195 4.26 -18.33 -10.85
N ILE A 196 4.72 -18.47 -9.60
CA ILE A 196 3.87 -18.72 -8.42
C ILE A 196 3.64 -17.41 -7.67
N ALA A 197 4.70 -16.59 -7.51
CA ALA A 197 4.64 -15.34 -6.77
C ALA A 197 3.65 -14.33 -7.37
N MET A 198 3.45 -14.33 -8.70
CA MET A 198 2.51 -13.43 -9.39
C MET A 198 1.05 -13.55 -8.92
N PHE A 199 0.66 -14.67 -8.31
CA PHE A 199 -0.69 -14.84 -7.77
C PHE A 199 -0.89 -14.18 -6.40
N ILE A 200 0.17 -13.62 -5.80
CA ILE A 200 0.14 -12.99 -4.49
C ILE A 200 0.09 -11.46 -4.71
N PRO A 201 -1.03 -10.76 -4.43
CA PRO A 201 -1.13 -9.33 -4.69
C PRO A 201 -0.05 -8.45 -4.04
N SER A 202 0.46 -8.83 -2.87
CA SER A 202 1.54 -8.11 -2.17
C SER A 202 2.94 -8.34 -2.76
N TYR A 203 3.13 -9.37 -3.59
CA TYR A 203 4.39 -9.59 -4.32
C TYR A 203 4.73 -8.42 -5.26
N TYR A 204 3.70 -7.77 -5.82
CA TYR A 204 3.88 -6.69 -6.80
C TYR A 204 4.61 -5.47 -6.24
N TYR A 205 4.73 -5.28 -4.92
CA TYR A 205 5.63 -4.26 -4.36
C TYR A 205 7.09 -4.54 -4.74
N MET A 206 7.49 -5.81 -4.78
CA MET A 206 8.85 -6.23 -5.12
C MET A 206 9.07 -6.35 -6.62
N ASP A 207 8.03 -6.70 -7.39
CA ASP A 207 8.13 -6.84 -8.85
C ASP A 207 8.15 -5.48 -9.57
N LEU A 208 7.42 -4.48 -9.08
CA LEU A 208 7.26 -3.18 -9.76
C LEU A 208 8.28 -2.11 -9.37
N ILE A 209 8.93 -2.22 -8.20
CA ILE A 209 9.99 -1.27 -7.82
C ILE A 209 11.21 -1.53 -8.71
N PRO A 210 11.78 -0.51 -9.39
CA PRO A 210 12.84 -0.66 -10.40
C PRO A 210 14.24 -0.88 -9.78
N ALA A 211 14.31 -1.67 -8.71
CA ALA A 211 15.55 -2.01 -8.02
C ALA A 211 15.53 -3.48 -7.65
N ARG A 212 16.59 -4.21 -8.03
CA ARG A 212 16.72 -5.63 -7.71
C ARG A 212 18.06 -5.91 -7.02
N MET A 213 17.97 -6.74 -5.99
CA MET A 213 19.12 -7.29 -5.29
C MET A 213 19.57 -8.57 -5.99
N ILE A 214 20.83 -8.64 -6.41
CA ILE A 214 21.42 -9.84 -7.00
C ILE A 214 21.96 -10.71 -5.86
N MET A 215 21.32 -11.85 -5.61
CA MET A 215 21.79 -12.82 -4.64
C MET A 215 22.73 -13.85 -5.27
N GLY A 216 23.88 -14.03 -4.64
CA GLY A 216 24.77 -15.16 -4.85
C GLY A 216 24.48 -16.29 -3.88
N ALA A 217 25.30 -17.34 -3.92
CA ALA A 217 25.09 -18.54 -3.12
C ALA A 217 24.96 -18.30 -1.61
N LYS A 218 25.61 -17.26 -1.06
CA LYS A 218 25.54 -16.92 0.39
C LYS A 218 25.57 -15.42 0.72
N ARG A 219 25.70 -14.55 -0.29
CA ARG A 219 25.86 -13.09 -0.11
C ARG A 219 25.22 -12.33 -1.28
N ILE A 220 24.88 -11.08 -1.02
CA ILE A 220 24.46 -10.14 -2.06
C ILE A 220 25.70 -9.82 -2.90
N ILE A 221 25.62 -10.05 -4.21
CA ILE A 221 26.76 -9.84 -5.14
C ILE A 221 26.70 -8.45 -5.78
N GLY A 222 25.53 -7.82 -5.79
CA GLY A 222 25.35 -6.48 -6.30
C GLY A 222 23.90 -6.08 -6.43
N PHE A 223 23.68 -4.94 -7.06
CA PHE A 223 22.36 -4.37 -7.32
C PHE A 223 22.20 -4.04 -8.79
N GLU A 224 20.98 -4.11 -9.27
CA GLU A 224 20.65 -3.79 -10.66
C GLU A 224 19.44 -2.86 -10.71
N VAL A 225 19.58 -1.80 -11.50
CA VAL A 225 18.45 -0.95 -11.90
C VAL A 225 17.70 -1.68 -12.99
N LEU A 226 16.42 -1.96 -12.76
CA LEU A 226 15.56 -2.56 -13.77
C LEU A 226 14.78 -1.47 -14.51
N PRO A 227 14.47 -1.66 -15.80
CA PRO A 227 13.53 -0.79 -16.49
C PRO A 227 12.16 -0.90 -15.81
N PHE A 228 11.45 0.22 -15.73
CA PHE A 228 10.10 0.24 -15.17
C PHE A 228 9.15 -0.60 -16.04
N ASP A 229 8.61 -1.68 -15.47
CA ASP A 229 7.74 -2.62 -16.19
C ASP A 229 6.34 -2.04 -16.39
N LEU A 230 6.18 -1.29 -17.48
CA LEU A 230 4.91 -0.70 -17.89
C LEU A 230 3.83 -1.74 -18.19
N THR A 231 4.22 -2.94 -18.63
CA THR A 231 3.27 -4.00 -18.98
C THR A 231 2.61 -4.54 -17.73
N THR A 232 3.41 -4.95 -16.75
CA THR A 232 2.89 -5.45 -15.47
C THR A 232 2.14 -4.33 -14.72
N THR A 233 2.66 -3.11 -14.75
CA THR A 233 1.95 -1.93 -14.18
C THR A 233 0.57 -1.76 -14.80
N GLY A 234 0.47 -1.82 -16.13
CA GLY A 234 -0.80 -1.70 -16.85
C GLY A 234 -1.79 -2.81 -16.48
N ILE A 235 -1.32 -4.06 -16.36
CA ILE A 235 -2.14 -5.19 -15.93
C ILE A 235 -2.69 -4.97 -14.51
N VAL A 236 -1.85 -4.54 -13.56
CA VAL A 236 -2.28 -4.25 -12.18
C VAL A 236 -3.29 -3.11 -12.13
N ILE A 237 -3.13 -2.06 -12.94
CA ILE A 237 -4.09 -0.96 -13.05
C ILE A 237 -5.44 -1.47 -13.57
N VAL A 238 -5.44 -2.23 -14.68
CA VAL A 238 -6.67 -2.78 -15.26
C VAL A 238 -7.37 -3.70 -14.26
N PHE A 239 -6.62 -4.58 -13.59
CA PHE A 239 -7.15 -5.46 -12.56
C PHE A 239 -7.76 -4.68 -11.39
N SER A 240 -7.08 -3.62 -10.92
CA SER A 240 -7.59 -2.73 -9.87
C SER A 240 -8.91 -2.06 -10.29
N LEU A 241 -8.99 -1.56 -11.52
CA LEU A 241 -10.21 -0.95 -12.06
C LEU A 241 -11.37 -1.96 -12.12
N LEU A 242 -11.11 -3.20 -12.55
CA LEU A 242 -12.11 -4.27 -12.55
C LEU A 242 -12.63 -4.54 -11.13
N LEU A 243 -11.75 -4.63 -10.13
CA LEU A 243 -12.14 -4.83 -8.73
C LEU A 243 -12.99 -3.67 -8.19
N ILE A 244 -12.65 -2.42 -8.53
CA ILE A 244 -13.43 -1.23 -8.15
C ILE A 244 -14.83 -1.30 -8.75
N VAL A 245 -14.94 -1.66 -10.04
CA VAL A 245 -16.23 -1.81 -10.73
C VAL A 245 -17.06 -2.94 -10.11
N ILE A 246 -16.45 -4.09 -9.81
CA ILE A 246 -17.11 -5.19 -9.09
C ILE A 246 -17.59 -4.73 -7.71
N GLY A 247 -16.78 -3.97 -6.99
CA GLY A 247 -17.14 -3.42 -5.68
C GLY A 247 -18.33 -2.49 -5.74
N LEU A 248 -18.37 -1.61 -6.74
CA LEU A 248 -19.53 -0.76 -7.03
C LEU A 248 -20.79 -1.57 -7.32
N MET A 249 -20.69 -2.61 -8.15
CA MET A 249 -21.83 -3.46 -8.51
C MET A 249 -22.37 -4.22 -7.30
N LEU A 250 -21.50 -4.85 -6.50
CA LEU A 250 -21.90 -5.58 -5.29
C LEU A 250 -22.50 -4.66 -4.24
N PHE A 251 -21.93 -3.48 -4.04
CA PHE A 251 -22.44 -2.50 -3.09
C PHE A 251 -23.83 -1.97 -3.51
N ASN A 252 -24.07 -1.82 -4.82
CA ASN A 252 -25.37 -1.44 -5.34
C ASN A 252 -26.44 -2.52 -5.15
N ARG A 253 -26.09 -3.80 -5.19
CA ARG A 253 -27.03 -4.92 -5.01
C ARG A 253 -27.33 -5.28 -3.56
N LYS A 254 -26.60 -4.73 -2.59
CA LYS A 254 -26.75 -5.09 -1.18
C LYS A 254 -28.09 -4.61 -0.61
N GLU A 255 -29.04 -5.50 -0.34
CA GLU A 255 -30.31 -5.17 0.32
C GLU A 255 -30.08 -4.82 1.81
N VAL A 256 -30.93 -3.95 2.37
CA VAL A 256 -30.75 -3.36 3.72
C VAL A 256 -31.72 -3.91 4.74
#